data_AF-A0A9J7AC68-F1
#
_entry.id   AF-A0A9J7AC68-F1
#
_cell.length_a   1.000
_cell.length_b   1.000
_cell.length_c   1.000
_cell.angle_alpha   90.00
_cell.angle_beta   90.00
_cell.angle_gamma   90.00
#
_symmetry.space_group_name_H-M   'P 1'
#
loop_
_entity.id
_entity.type
_entity.pdbx_description
1 polymer ?
#
loop_
_entity_poly.entity_id
_entity_poly.type
_entity_poly.pdbx_seq_one_letter_code
_entity_poly.pdbx_strand_id
1 'polypeptide(L)'
;MDELVSLAREYVADNPNWLVRFEAYQRSRGEFSDADYESYRDYDEPTLEAMLEGGDMLAGQVLAQRAEKLGRDKIARHYWHLAAVLGSVEALQKLSDSHFVNYQKARHSDDSTAASRAKMDYFVLLDILARRGEESPGRAEFLAQQGISLSAQEQELVEQRAQSYYQLLLNQRQSRGLGEFAPPQDLMPEEIKKRLPSEPFVENDL
;
A
#
# COMPACT_ATOMS: atom_id res chain seq x y z
N MET A 1 -24.70 -1.26 -9.30
CA MET A 1 -23.58 -2.23 -9.34
C MET A 1 -23.55 -3.01 -10.68
N ASP A 2 -24.68 -3.48 -11.20
CA ASP A 2 -24.75 -4.22 -12.47
C ASP A 2 -24.35 -3.43 -13.73
N GLU A 3 -24.59 -2.12 -13.77
CA GLU A 3 -24.28 -1.29 -14.94
C GLU A 3 -22.76 -1.08 -15.12
N LEU A 4 -22.00 -0.91 -14.03
CA LEU A 4 -20.54 -0.79 -14.05
C LEU A 4 -19.85 -2.10 -14.43
N VAL A 5 -20.37 -3.23 -13.94
CA VAL A 5 -19.87 -4.56 -14.32
C VAL A 5 -20.19 -4.86 -15.79
N SER A 6 -21.35 -4.43 -16.29
CA SER A 6 -21.72 -4.53 -17.71
C SER A 6 -20.82 -3.66 -18.59
N LEU A 7 -20.61 -2.39 -18.23
CA LEU A 7 -19.71 -1.46 -18.93
C LEU A 7 -18.26 -1.95 -18.93
N ALA A 8 -17.78 -2.51 -17.82
CA ALA A 8 -16.46 -3.10 -17.76
C ALA A 8 -16.33 -4.31 -18.68
N ARG A 9 -17.34 -5.18 -18.74
CA ARG A 9 -17.36 -6.36 -19.64
C ARG A 9 -17.40 -5.97 -21.11
N GLU A 10 -18.24 -5.00 -21.48
CA GLU A 10 -18.36 -4.50 -22.85
C GLU A 10 -17.05 -3.83 -23.30
N TYR A 11 -16.44 -3.03 -22.42
CA TYR A 11 -15.15 -2.40 -22.70
C TYR A 11 -14.00 -3.41 -22.84
N VAL A 12 -13.96 -4.44 -21.99
CA VAL A 12 -12.99 -5.54 -22.09
C VAL A 12 -13.11 -6.28 -23.42
N ALA A 13 -14.34 -6.52 -23.90
CA ALA A 13 -14.59 -7.19 -25.17
C ALA A 13 -14.02 -6.41 -26.36
N ASP A 14 -14.15 -5.08 -26.33
CA ASP A 14 -13.64 -4.19 -27.38
C ASP A 14 -12.15 -3.86 -27.24
N ASN A 15 -11.54 -4.15 -26.08
CA ASN A 15 -10.15 -3.83 -25.77
C ASN A 15 -9.43 -5.02 -25.11
N PRO A 16 -9.14 -6.12 -25.82
CA PRO A 16 -8.58 -7.33 -25.23
C PRO A 16 -7.23 -7.12 -24.52
N ASN A 17 -6.48 -6.08 -24.89
CA ASN A 17 -5.22 -5.71 -24.24
C ASN A 17 -5.42 -4.95 -22.90
N TRP A 18 -6.65 -4.56 -22.57
CA TRP A 18 -6.95 -3.83 -21.34
C TRP A 18 -6.68 -4.68 -20.10
N LEU A 19 -7.16 -5.93 -20.06
CA LEU A 19 -6.96 -6.81 -18.91
C LEU A 19 -5.46 -7.00 -18.63
N VAL A 20 -4.67 -7.26 -19.67
CA VAL A 20 -3.21 -7.39 -19.56
C VAL A 20 -2.56 -6.11 -19.02
N ARG A 21 -3.00 -4.93 -19.48
CA ARG A 21 -2.49 -3.64 -18.98
C ARG A 21 -2.90 -3.38 -17.54
N PHE A 22 -4.14 -3.71 -17.18
CA PHE A 22 -4.66 -3.56 -15.83
C PHE A 22 -3.97 -4.51 -14.84
N GLU A 23 -3.72 -5.76 -15.23
CA GLU A 23 -2.91 -6.70 -14.47
C GLU A 23 -1.47 -6.23 -14.33
N ALA A 24 -0.85 -5.78 -15.41
CA ALA A 24 0.50 -5.18 -15.35
C ALA A 24 0.54 -3.97 -14.42
N TYR A 25 -0.51 -3.15 -14.44
CA TYR A 25 -0.68 -2.01 -13.54
C TYR A 25 -0.79 -2.44 -12.08
N GLN A 26 -1.70 -3.36 -11.73
CA GLN A 26 -1.83 -3.88 -10.36
C GLN A 26 -0.51 -4.50 -9.88
N ARG A 27 0.13 -5.32 -10.70
CA ARG A 27 1.45 -5.91 -10.38
C ARG A 27 2.53 -4.87 -10.18
N SER A 28 2.53 -3.78 -10.95
CA SER A 28 3.50 -2.68 -10.77
C SER A 28 3.34 -1.95 -9.43
N ARG A 29 2.14 -2.02 -8.84
CA ARG A 29 1.81 -1.52 -7.49
C ARG A 29 2.04 -2.58 -6.41
N GLY A 30 2.47 -3.78 -6.77
CA GLY A 30 2.65 -4.88 -5.85
C GLY A 30 1.34 -5.50 -5.37
N GLU A 31 0.26 -5.39 -6.15
CA GLU A 31 -0.97 -6.14 -5.94
C GLU A 31 -0.92 -7.41 -6.77
N PHE A 32 -0.98 -8.55 -6.10
CA PHE A 32 -0.82 -9.87 -6.71
C PHE A 32 -2.01 -10.76 -6.39
N SER A 33 -2.30 -11.70 -7.30
CA SER A 33 -3.36 -12.68 -7.09
C SER A 33 -2.93 -13.80 -6.14
N ASP A 34 -3.86 -14.54 -5.56
CA ASP A 34 -3.54 -15.73 -4.76
C ASP A 34 -2.72 -16.77 -5.55
N ALA A 35 -2.96 -16.88 -6.86
CA ALA A 35 -2.20 -17.77 -7.73
C ALA A 35 -0.74 -17.33 -7.88
N ASP A 36 -0.47 -16.01 -7.88
CA ASP A 36 0.89 -15.48 -7.87
C ASP A 36 1.60 -15.87 -6.58
N TYR A 37 0.96 -15.68 -5.43
CA TYR A 37 1.51 -16.09 -4.13
C TYR A 37 1.79 -17.59 -4.05
N GLU A 38 0.87 -18.41 -4.56
CA GLU A 38 1.01 -19.87 -4.56
C GLU A 38 2.21 -20.34 -5.40
N SER A 39 2.55 -19.62 -6.48
CA SER A 39 3.73 -19.93 -7.29
C SER A 39 5.08 -19.77 -6.55
N TYR A 40 5.07 -19.09 -5.39
CA TYR A 40 6.24 -18.87 -4.53
C TYR A 40 6.27 -19.81 -3.32
N ARG A 41 5.23 -20.64 -3.13
CA ARG A 41 5.06 -21.46 -1.93
C ARG A 41 6.28 -22.37 -1.68
N ASP A 42 6.84 -22.91 -2.74
CA ASP A 42 7.87 -23.95 -2.65
C ASP A 42 9.31 -23.40 -2.71
N TYR A 43 9.50 -22.08 -2.92
CA TYR A 43 10.82 -21.45 -2.81
C TYR A 43 11.28 -21.37 -1.36
N ASP A 44 12.56 -21.68 -1.14
CA ASP A 44 13.21 -21.51 0.16
C ASP A 44 13.51 -20.02 0.45
N GLU A 45 13.80 -19.71 1.72
CA GLU A 45 14.06 -18.33 2.16
C GLU A 45 15.26 -17.70 1.42
N PRO A 46 16.42 -18.37 1.22
CA PRO A 46 17.53 -17.79 0.46
C PRO A 46 17.19 -17.49 -1.00
N THR A 47 16.38 -18.33 -1.67
CA THR A 47 15.95 -18.06 -3.05
C THR A 47 15.06 -16.82 -3.09
N LEU A 48 14.11 -16.69 -2.15
CA LEU A 48 13.24 -15.53 -2.06
C LEU A 48 14.01 -14.25 -1.75
N GLU A 49 15.02 -14.31 -0.86
CA GLU A 49 15.90 -13.18 -0.57
C GLU A 49 16.67 -12.74 -1.82
N ALA A 50 17.23 -13.69 -2.58
CA ALA A 50 17.92 -13.38 -3.83
C ALA A 50 16.98 -12.77 -4.89
N MET A 51 15.74 -13.25 -4.99
CA MET A 51 14.72 -12.66 -5.87
C MET A 51 14.37 -11.24 -5.44
N LEU A 52 14.17 -11.01 -4.14
CA LEU A 52 13.92 -9.69 -3.57
C LEU A 52 15.08 -8.71 -3.84
N GLU A 53 16.32 -9.17 -3.70
CA GLU A 53 17.51 -8.39 -4.07
C GLU A 53 17.54 -8.05 -5.55
N GLY A 54 17.09 -8.99 -6.40
CA GLY A 54 16.89 -8.80 -7.85
C GLY A 54 15.74 -7.88 -8.24
N GLY A 55 14.99 -7.34 -7.26
CA GLY A 55 13.88 -6.41 -7.49
C GLY A 55 12.51 -7.08 -7.56
N ASP A 56 12.39 -8.35 -7.20
CA ASP A 56 11.11 -9.03 -7.09
C ASP A 56 10.38 -8.63 -5.81
N MET A 57 9.43 -7.71 -5.95
CA MET A 57 8.68 -7.25 -4.78
C MET A 57 7.78 -8.32 -4.17
N LEU A 58 7.25 -9.27 -4.96
CA LEU A 58 6.38 -10.34 -4.46
C LEU A 58 7.16 -11.28 -3.54
N ALA A 59 8.42 -11.58 -3.88
CA ALA A 59 9.30 -12.36 -2.99
C ALA A 59 9.40 -11.73 -1.59
N GLY A 60 9.51 -10.39 -1.52
CA GLY A 60 9.49 -9.66 -0.24
C GLY A 60 8.17 -9.77 0.52
N GLN A 61 7.04 -9.71 -0.17
CA GLN A 61 5.72 -9.86 0.47
C GLN A 61 5.54 -11.29 1.01
N VAL A 62 5.97 -12.31 0.26
CA VAL A 62 5.94 -13.72 0.70
C VAL A 62 6.81 -13.91 1.94
N LEU A 63 8.05 -13.40 1.93
CA LEU A 63 8.95 -13.43 3.08
C LEU A 63 8.33 -12.75 4.31
N ALA A 64 7.71 -11.60 4.12
CA ALA A 64 7.05 -10.87 5.19
C ALA A 64 5.89 -11.68 5.79
N GLN A 65 4.98 -12.20 4.97
CA GLN A 65 3.86 -13.03 5.42
C GLN A 65 4.31 -14.31 6.13
N ARG A 66 5.39 -14.97 5.66
CA ARG A 66 5.98 -16.13 6.34
C ARG A 66 6.50 -15.74 7.72
N ALA A 67 7.20 -14.61 7.83
CA ALA A 67 7.68 -14.10 9.10
C ALA A 67 6.54 -13.76 10.07
N GLU A 68 5.44 -13.17 9.60
CA GLU A 68 4.23 -12.91 10.41
C GLU A 68 3.61 -14.20 10.94
N LYS A 69 3.44 -15.21 10.07
CA LYS A 69 2.90 -16.53 10.45
C LYS A 69 3.74 -17.22 11.53
N LEU A 70 5.04 -16.93 11.57
CA LEU A 70 5.98 -17.44 12.58
C LEU A 70 6.10 -16.54 13.82
N GLY A 71 5.33 -15.45 13.92
CA GLY A 71 5.40 -14.49 15.03
C GLY A 71 6.70 -13.66 15.07
N ARG A 72 7.39 -13.54 13.93
CA ARG A 72 8.67 -12.82 13.79
C ARG A 72 8.43 -11.39 13.32
N ASP A 73 7.66 -10.61 14.07
CA ASP A 73 7.17 -9.27 13.66
C ASP A 73 8.27 -8.30 13.19
N LYS A 74 9.45 -8.33 13.81
CA LYS A 74 10.58 -7.47 13.39
C LYS A 74 11.09 -7.84 12.00
N ILE A 75 11.17 -9.13 11.70
CA ILE A 75 11.61 -9.66 10.40
C ILE A 75 10.53 -9.39 9.35
N ALA A 76 9.26 -9.59 9.70
CA ALA A 76 8.14 -9.25 8.82
C ALA A 76 8.16 -7.78 8.39
N ARG A 77 8.29 -6.85 9.35
CA ARG A 77 8.39 -5.41 9.03
C ARG A 77 9.61 -5.06 8.17
N HIS A 78 10.72 -5.77 8.35
CA HIS A 78 11.90 -5.60 7.50
C HIS A 78 11.58 -5.95 6.05
N TYR A 79 10.97 -7.10 5.79
CA TYR A 79 10.61 -7.52 4.44
C TYR A 79 9.50 -6.67 3.81
N TRP A 80 8.50 -6.25 4.60
CA TRP A 80 7.52 -5.27 4.12
C TRP A 80 8.18 -3.94 3.75
N HIS A 81 9.15 -3.45 4.53
CA HIS A 81 9.89 -2.25 4.18
C HIS A 81 10.67 -2.41 2.86
N LEU A 82 11.36 -3.54 2.67
CA LEU A 82 12.06 -3.82 1.41
C LEU A 82 11.11 -3.90 0.21
N ALA A 83 9.94 -4.53 0.36
CA ALA A 83 8.91 -4.55 -0.68
C ALA A 83 8.35 -3.14 -0.96
N ALA A 84 8.19 -2.29 0.06
CA ALA A 84 7.76 -0.91 -0.10
C ALA A 84 8.78 -0.07 -0.89
N VAL A 85 10.09 -0.27 -0.65
CA VAL A 85 11.17 0.33 -1.46
C VAL A 85 11.06 -0.09 -2.94
N LEU A 86 10.69 -1.35 -3.19
CA LEU A 86 10.42 -1.84 -4.54
C LEU A 86 9.09 -1.38 -5.14
N GLY A 87 8.32 -0.56 -4.41
CA GLY A 87 7.10 0.06 -4.92
C GLY A 87 5.83 -0.68 -4.57
N SER A 88 5.86 -1.68 -3.70
CA SER A 88 4.63 -2.32 -3.22
C SER A 88 3.79 -1.36 -2.37
N VAL A 89 2.58 -1.06 -2.85
CA VAL A 89 1.51 -0.36 -2.13
C VAL A 89 0.97 -1.24 -1.01
N GLU A 90 0.78 -2.54 -1.27
CA GLU A 90 0.33 -3.51 -0.26
C GLU A 90 1.28 -3.49 0.96
N ALA A 91 2.59 -3.45 0.72
CA ALA A 91 3.57 -3.40 1.80
C ALA A 91 3.46 -2.13 2.67
N LEU A 92 3.18 -0.97 2.06
CA LEU A 92 2.92 0.27 2.80
C LEU A 92 1.63 0.16 3.64
N GLN A 93 0.59 -0.47 3.09
CA GLN A 93 -0.66 -0.73 3.82
C GLN A 93 -0.41 -1.66 5.02
N LYS A 94 0.33 -2.77 4.83
CA LYS A 94 0.68 -3.70 5.93
C LYS A 94 1.51 -3.04 7.02
N LEU A 95 2.49 -2.19 6.65
CA LEU A 95 3.24 -1.40 7.63
C LEU A 95 2.32 -0.45 8.40
N SER A 96 1.39 0.22 7.70
CA SER A 96 0.42 1.12 8.29
C SER A 96 -0.47 0.38 9.29
N ASP A 97 -1.06 -0.75 8.89
CA ASP A 97 -1.89 -1.59 9.75
C ASP A 97 -1.12 -2.07 10.99
N SER A 98 0.16 -2.42 10.84
CA SER A 98 1.02 -2.77 11.97
C SER A 98 1.14 -1.62 12.99
N HIS A 99 1.32 -0.38 12.52
CA HIS A 99 1.35 0.80 13.38
C HIS A 99 -0.01 1.09 14.03
N PHE A 100 -1.12 0.87 13.31
CA PHE A 100 -2.47 0.99 13.87
C PHE A 100 -2.73 -0.03 14.99
N VAL A 101 -2.33 -1.29 14.81
CA VAL A 101 -2.41 -2.33 15.84
C VAL A 101 -1.55 -1.95 17.06
N ASN A 102 -0.34 -1.44 16.84
CA ASN A 102 0.52 -0.98 17.93
C ASN A 102 -0.07 0.22 18.69
N TYR A 103 -0.72 1.14 17.98
CA TYR A 103 -1.45 2.24 18.59
C TYR A 103 -2.56 1.74 19.50
N GLN A 104 -3.40 0.81 19.03
CA GLN A 104 -4.48 0.24 19.84
C GLN A 104 -3.93 -0.49 21.08
N LYS A 105 -2.88 -1.31 20.92
CA LYS A 105 -2.24 -2.01 22.05
C LYS A 105 -1.70 -1.02 23.10
N ALA A 106 -0.98 0.01 22.67
CA ALA A 106 -0.42 1.02 23.57
C ALA A 106 -1.51 1.86 24.27
N ARG A 107 -2.59 2.19 23.55
CA ARG A 107 -3.77 2.86 24.13
C ARG A 107 -4.43 2.01 25.20
N HIS A 108 -4.55 0.69 24.99
CA HIS A 108 -5.11 -0.23 25.99
C HIS A 108 -4.21 -0.47 27.19
N SER A 109 -2.89 -0.26 27.06
CA SER A 109 -1.93 -0.37 28.16
C SER A 109 -1.61 0.97 28.84
N ASP A 110 -2.38 2.03 28.55
CA ASP A 110 -2.16 3.39 29.03
C ASP A 110 -0.75 3.97 28.76
N ASP A 111 -0.03 3.43 27.76
CA ASP A 111 1.27 3.96 27.33
C ASP A 111 1.05 5.07 26.30
N SER A 112 0.77 6.27 26.81
CA SER A 112 0.50 7.46 26.00
C SER A 112 1.63 7.81 25.02
N THR A 113 2.89 7.53 25.39
CA THR A 113 4.05 7.85 24.54
C THR A 113 4.14 6.87 23.37
N ALA A 114 4.02 5.57 23.63
CA ALA A 114 3.99 4.56 22.57
C ALA A 114 2.76 4.73 21.67
N ALA A 115 1.60 5.05 22.24
CA ALA A 115 0.38 5.30 21.48
C ALA A 115 0.54 6.50 20.55
N SER A 116 1.01 7.64 21.07
CA SER A 116 1.25 8.83 20.25
C SER A 116 2.22 8.55 19.10
N ARG A 117 3.36 7.88 19.39
CA ARG A 117 4.32 7.51 18.35
C ARG A 117 3.71 6.61 17.27
N ALA A 118 3.00 5.56 17.66
CA ALA A 118 2.39 4.62 16.72
C ALA A 118 1.27 5.28 15.89
N LYS A 119 0.47 6.18 16.49
CA LYS A 119 -0.51 7.00 15.79
C LYS A 119 0.17 7.85 14.71
N MET A 120 1.24 8.55 15.06
CA MET A 120 1.97 9.39 14.10
C MET A 120 2.56 8.57 12.96
N ASP A 121 3.19 7.43 13.25
CA ASP A 121 3.79 6.56 12.23
C ASP A 121 2.71 5.96 11.29
N TYR A 122 1.52 5.64 11.82
CA TYR A 122 0.36 5.24 11.02
C TYR A 122 -0.04 6.33 10.02
N PHE A 123 -0.29 7.55 10.49
CA PHE A 123 -0.69 8.66 9.61
C PHE A 123 0.40 9.06 8.60
N VAL A 124 1.68 8.93 8.95
CA VAL A 124 2.81 9.13 8.02
C VAL A 124 2.72 8.18 6.83
N LEU A 125 2.41 6.90 7.06
CA LEU A 125 2.26 5.91 5.99
C LEU A 125 0.99 6.14 5.16
N LEU A 126 -0.09 6.62 5.79
CA LEU A 126 -1.30 7.01 5.07
C LEU A 126 -1.05 8.19 4.11
N ASP A 127 -0.30 9.20 4.54
CA ASP A 127 0.05 10.33 3.68
C ASP A 127 0.91 9.87 2.48
N ILE A 128 1.85 8.95 2.72
CA ILE A 128 2.65 8.33 1.64
C ILE A 128 1.75 7.56 0.66
N LEU A 129 0.80 6.77 1.16
CA LEU A 129 -0.18 6.06 0.34
C LEU A 129 -1.00 7.05 -0.51
N ALA A 130 -1.52 8.12 0.08
CA ALA A 130 -2.27 9.15 -0.63
C ALA A 130 -1.43 9.84 -1.74
N ARG A 131 -0.15 10.14 -1.48
CA ARG A 131 0.79 10.66 -2.51
C ARG A 131 1.00 9.69 -3.67
N ARG A 132 0.84 8.39 -3.43
CA ARG A 132 0.87 7.33 -4.45
C ARG A 132 -0.49 7.11 -5.12
N GLY A 133 -1.48 7.94 -4.81
CA GLY A 133 -2.86 7.86 -5.31
C GLY A 133 -3.68 6.74 -4.69
N GLU A 134 -3.27 6.26 -3.51
CA GLU A 134 -4.01 5.29 -2.71
C GLU A 134 -4.93 6.01 -1.74
N GLU A 135 -6.08 6.44 -2.24
CA GLU A 135 -7.16 6.85 -1.36
C GLU A 135 -7.86 5.60 -0.82
N SER A 136 -8.16 5.59 0.47
CA SER A 136 -8.98 4.54 1.07
C SER A 136 -10.34 5.13 1.43
N PRO A 137 -11.38 4.86 0.61
CA PRO A 137 -12.74 5.31 0.89
C PRO A 137 -13.16 4.89 2.30
N GLY A 138 -13.89 5.77 3.00
CA GLY A 138 -14.38 5.52 4.36
C GLY A 138 -13.31 5.52 5.46
N ARG A 139 -12.00 5.63 5.16
CA ARG A 139 -10.95 5.62 6.19
C ARG A 139 -11.02 6.84 7.11
N ALA A 140 -11.27 8.03 6.55
CA ALA A 140 -11.41 9.25 7.35
C ALA A 140 -12.59 9.14 8.32
N GLU A 141 -13.70 8.57 7.86
CA GLU A 141 -14.88 8.31 8.67
C GLU A 141 -14.58 7.26 9.76
N PHE A 142 -13.97 6.13 9.41
CA PHE A 142 -13.56 5.11 10.38
C PHE A 142 -12.67 5.70 11.49
N LEU A 143 -11.67 6.50 11.13
CA LEU A 143 -10.79 7.15 12.11
C LEU A 143 -11.57 8.13 13.00
N ALA A 144 -12.50 8.90 12.43
CA ALA A 144 -13.38 9.79 13.18
C ALA A 144 -14.27 9.01 14.17
N GLN A 145 -14.86 7.89 13.74
CA GLN A 145 -15.67 7.01 14.59
C GLN A 145 -14.85 6.42 15.77
N GLN A 146 -13.56 6.16 15.56
CA GLN A 146 -12.65 5.69 16.61
C GLN A 146 -12.11 6.81 17.53
N GLY A 147 -12.53 8.06 17.28
CA GLY A 147 -12.02 9.25 17.98
C GLY A 147 -10.53 9.52 17.70
N ILE A 148 -10.02 9.03 16.57
CA ILE A 148 -8.62 9.16 16.17
C ILE A 148 -8.53 10.33 15.20
N SER A 149 -8.00 11.44 15.70
CA SER A 149 -7.74 12.63 14.90
C SER A 149 -6.33 13.16 15.14
N LEU A 150 -5.88 13.98 14.20
CA LEU A 150 -4.68 14.79 14.32
C LEU A 150 -5.10 16.22 14.59
N SER A 151 -4.46 16.85 15.57
CA SER A 151 -4.44 18.31 15.70
C SER A 151 -3.72 18.95 14.51
N ALA A 152 -3.92 20.25 14.28
CA ALA A 152 -3.24 20.98 13.20
C ALA A 152 -1.71 20.85 13.26
N GLN A 153 -1.13 20.90 14.47
CA GLN A 153 0.31 20.72 14.67
C GLN A 153 0.76 19.29 14.34
N GLU A 154 -0.03 18.28 14.71
CA GLU A 154 0.27 16.89 14.35
C GLU A 154 0.14 16.65 12.84
N GLN A 155 -0.82 17.30 12.16
CA GLN A 155 -0.94 17.23 10.69
C GLN A 155 0.32 17.75 10.00
N GLU A 156 0.81 18.93 10.40
CA GLU A 156 2.05 19.50 9.85
C GLU A 156 3.25 18.56 10.10
N LEU A 157 3.34 17.99 11.31
CA LEU A 157 4.41 17.05 11.63
C LEU A 157 4.31 15.74 10.84
N VAL A 158 3.09 15.21 10.63
CA VAL A 158 2.85 14.03 9.78
C VAL A 158 3.32 14.33 8.36
N GLU A 159 2.93 15.46 7.78
CA GLU A 159 3.29 15.83 6.42
C GLU A 159 4.82 15.92 6.24
N GLN A 160 5.51 16.61 7.15
CA GLN A 160 6.98 16.72 7.12
C GLN A 160 7.68 15.36 7.24
N ARG A 161 7.19 14.51 8.14
CA ARG A 161 7.74 13.15 8.34
C ARG A 161 7.43 12.24 7.15
N ALA A 162 6.24 12.34 6.57
CA ALA A 162 5.83 11.61 5.38
C ALA A 162 6.67 12.00 4.17
N GLN A 163 6.90 13.29 3.94
CA GLN A 163 7.81 13.75 2.90
C GLN A 163 9.23 13.19 3.10
N SER A 164 9.76 13.27 4.31
CA SER A 164 11.10 12.76 4.63
C SER A 164 11.20 11.25 4.41
N TYR A 165 10.16 10.50 4.82
CA TYR A 165 10.16 9.06 4.70
C TYR A 165 9.91 8.59 3.26
N TYR A 166 9.08 9.31 2.50
CA TYR A 166 8.92 9.11 1.06
C TYR A 166 10.25 9.27 0.32
N GLN A 167 11.00 10.34 0.62
CA GLN A 167 12.32 10.56 0.05
C GLN A 167 13.32 9.47 0.46
N LEU A 168 13.25 8.96 1.69
CA LEU A 168 14.06 7.82 2.11
C LEU A 168 13.78 6.59 1.25
N LEU A 169 12.50 6.24 1.05
CA LEU A 169 12.11 5.10 0.22
C LEU A 169 12.55 5.30 -1.23
N LEU A 170 12.37 6.50 -1.78
CA LEU A 170 12.78 6.85 -3.13
C LEU A 170 14.30 6.75 -3.32
N ASN A 171 15.09 7.26 -2.38
CA ASN A 171 16.55 7.16 -2.43
C ASN A 171 17.03 5.71 -2.39
N GLN A 172 16.42 4.87 -1.53
CA GLN A 172 16.73 3.44 -1.47
C GLN A 172 16.32 2.69 -2.74
N ARG A 173 15.24 3.12 -3.39
CA ARG A 173 14.80 2.59 -4.68
C ARG A 173 15.78 2.96 -5.79
N GLN A 174 16.17 4.24 -5.87
CA GLN A 174 17.12 4.75 -6.85
C GLN A 174 18.51 4.15 -6.68
N SER A 175 18.96 3.89 -5.45
CA SER A 175 20.24 3.20 -5.21
C SER A 175 20.27 1.77 -5.75
N ARG A 176 19.10 1.19 -6.06
CA ARG A 176 18.94 -0.13 -6.71
C ARG A 176 18.79 -0.03 -8.24
N GLY A 177 18.98 1.16 -8.81
CA GLY A 177 18.84 1.41 -10.26
C GLY A 177 17.38 1.48 -10.74
N LEU A 178 16.42 1.58 -9.82
CA LEU A 178 15.00 1.73 -10.14
C LEU A 178 14.64 3.22 -10.27
N GLY A 179 13.67 3.53 -11.13
CA GLY A 179 13.15 4.90 -11.30
C GLY A 179 12.28 5.37 -10.14
N GLU A 180 11.59 6.49 -10.33
CA GLU A 180 10.59 7.00 -9.38
C GLU A 180 9.45 6.00 -9.14
N PHE A 181 8.63 6.23 -8.10
CA PHE A 181 7.37 5.52 -7.98
C PHE A 181 6.46 5.99 -9.11
N ALA A 182 6.13 5.09 -10.05
CA ALA A 182 5.24 5.44 -11.15
C ALA A 182 3.90 5.97 -10.59
N PRO A 183 3.45 7.15 -11.00
CA PRO A 183 2.13 7.62 -10.59
C PRO A 183 1.07 6.69 -11.20
N PRO A 184 -0.06 6.46 -10.51
CA PRO A 184 -1.18 5.63 -10.99
C PRO A 184 -1.62 5.93 -12.42
N GLN A 185 -1.46 7.19 -12.81
CA GLN A 185 -2.02 7.78 -14.01
C GLN A 185 -1.19 7.44 -15.25
N ASP A 186 0.13 7.24 -15.13
CA ASP A 186 0.98 7.04 -16.32
C ASP A 186 0.82 5.65 -16.96
N LEU A 187 0.14 4.74 -16.26
CA LEU A 187 -0.13 3.37 -16.71
C LEU A 187 -1.59 3.15 -17.11
N MET A 188 -2.48 4.12 -16.84
CA MET A 188 -3.88 4.06 -17.27
C MET A 188 -4.06 4.77 -18.62
N PRO A 189 -4.72 4.13 -19.61
CA PRO A 189 -5.15 4.80 -20.84
C PRO A 189 -5.98 6.05 -20.53
N GLU A 190 -5.76 7.14 -21.28
CA GLU A 190 -6.49 8.42 -21.13
C GLU A 190 -8.01 8.24 -21.22
N GLU A 191 -8.46 7.25 -21.99
CA GLU A 191 -9.87 6.89 -22.17
C GLU A 191 -10.52 6.43 -20.86
N ILE A 192 -9.74 5.87 -19.94
CA ILE A 192 -10.21 5.36 -18.65
C ILE A 192 -10.11 6.43 -17.58
N LYS A 193 -9.05 7.25 -17.61
CA LYS A 193 -8.98 8.46 -16.78
C LYS A 193 -10.21 9.35 -16.96
N LYS A 194 -10.72 9.46 -18.19
CA LYS A 194 -11.94 10.23 -18.53
C LYS A 194 -13.26 9.58 -18.08
N ARG A 195 -13.23 8.28 -17.74
CA ARG A 195 -14.43 7.51 -17.36
C ARG A 195 -14.46 7.15 -15.88
N LEU A 196 -13.33 7.23 -15.19
CA LEU A 196 -13.33 7.26 -13.73
C LEU A 196 -14.12 8.50 -13.29
N PRO A 197 -15.06 8.38 -12.35
CA PRO A 197 -15.78 9.54 -11.86
C PRO A 197 -14.77 10.56 -11.35
N SER A 198 -14.85 11.78 -11.86
CA SER A 198 -13.97 12.90 -11.46
C SER A 198 -14.21 13.37 -10.03
N GLU A 199 -15.22 12.81 -9.37
CA GLU A 199 -15.60 13.11 -8.01
C GLU A 199 -15.55 11.83 -7.16
N PRO A 200 -15.11 11.91 -5.89
CA PRO A 200 -15.12 10.77 -4.98
C PRO A 200 -16.54 10.21 -4.90
N PHE A 201 -16.64 8.87 -4.91
CA PHE A 201 -17.89 8.15 -4.65
C PHE A 201 -18.43 8.61 -3.28
N VAL A 202 -19.38 9.55 -3.30
CA VAL A 202 -20.22 9.83 -2.14
C VAL A 202 -21.25 8.72 -2.12
N GLU A 203 -21.07 7.73 -1.23
CA GLU A 203 -22.16 6.80 -0.93
C GLU A 203 -23.35 7.63 -0.47
N ASN A 204 -24.42 7.60 -1.26
CA ASN A 204 -25.70 8.16 -0.82
C ASN A 204 -26.20 7.32 0.35
N ASP A 205 -26.40 7.97 1.49
CA ASP A 205 -27.00 7.40 2.70
C ASP A 205 -28.24 6.56 2.34
N LEU A 206 -28.18 5.26 2.61
CA LEU A 206 -29.31 4.33 2.61
C LEU A 206 -29.82 4.13 4.04
#